data_AF-A0A519RHS8-F1
#
_entry.id   AF-A0A519RHS8-F1
#
_cell.length_a   1.000
_cell.length_b   1.000
_cell.length_c   1.000
_cell.angle_alpha   90.00
_cell.angle_beta   90.00
_cell.angle_gamma   90.00
#
_symmetry.space_group_name_H-M   'P 1'
#
loop_
_entity.id
_entity.type
_entity.pdbx_description
1 polymer ?
#
loop_
_entity_poly.entity_id
_entity_poly.type
_entity_poly.pdbx_seq_one_letter_code
_entity_poly.pdbx_strand_id
1 'polypeptide(L)'
;MKTVMYQNDGMLSKCLHWFLKLRLQFVLLLCLASCTVHNHISREEYESIPKDFSGKFYDQLDTIVAQYDNSIHTRSFMKGLSNIDNINYSKPIKIEIKQNEMYLSFEDTNAKQFVLKFYGKRHKNKFVFYTNYETVSFPILFISKNVNKYSVFMPTEKEIMFEDSSTNEGMFLFFGAGGSYKSDNKFKLIENE
;
A
#
# COMPACT_ATOMS: atom_id res chain seq x y z
N MET A 1 32.02 -4.26 -65.55
CA MET A 1 30.57 -4.52 -65.69
C MET A 1 30.09 -5.04 -64.33
N LYS A 2 29.29 -4.25 -63.60
CA LYS A 2 28.81 -4.57 -62.25
C LYS A 2 27.53 -5.38 -62.35
N THR A 3 27.47 -6.56 -61.73
CA THR A 3 26.22 -7.28 -61.46
C THR A 3 26.09 -7.43 -59.95
N VAL A 4 25.30 -6.53 -59.38
CA VAL A 4 24.79 -6.60 -58.01
C VAL A 4 23.63 -7.59 -58.03
N MET A 5 23.78 -8.74 -57.35
CA MET A 5 22.66 -9.64 -57.08
C MET A 5 22.03 -9.28 -55.73
N TYR A 6 21.00 -8.44 -55.78
CA TYR A 6 20.02 -8.24 -54.71
C TYR A 6 18.88 -9.23 -54.94
N GLN A 7 18.93 -10.41 -54.33
CA GLN A 7 17.79 -11.32 -54.39
C GLN A 7 17.77 -12.30 -53.21
N ASN A 8 17.65 -11.79 -51.97
CA ASN A 8 17.29 -12.66 -50.84
C ASN A 8 16.57 -11.99 -49.65
N ASP A 9 16.33 -10.68 -49.66
CA ASP A 9 15.82 -9.96 -48.48
C ASP A 9 14.31 -10.13 -48.24
N GLY A 10 13.53 -10.48 -49.27
CA GLY A 10 12.07 -10.54 -49.19
C GLY A 10 11.51 -11.81 -48.52
N MET A 11 12.26 -12.90 -48.50
CA MET A 11 11.81 -14.18 -47.93
C MET A 11 12.15 -14.27 -46.43
N LEU A 12 13.33 -13.76 -46.05
CA LEU A 12 13.75 -13.61 -44.66
C LEU A 12 12.85 -12.64 -43.88
N SER A 13 12.46 -11.50 -44.48
CA SER A 13 11.61 -10.52 -43.78
C SER A 13 10.17 -11.03 -43.55
N LYS A 14 9.60 -11.78 -44.49
CA LYS A 14 8.27 -12.40 -44.34
C LYS A 14 8.26 -13.47 -43.25
N CYS A 15 9.32 -14.28 -43.16
CA CYS A 15 9.45 -15.30 -42.13
C CYS A 15 9.63 -14.66 -40.74
N LEU A 16 10.48 -13.64 -40.63
CA LEU A 16 10.65 -12.85 -39.40
C LEU A 16 9.36 -12.18 -38.96
N HIS A 17 8.60 -11.57 -39.87
CA HIS A 17 7.33 -10.92 -39.57
C HIS A 17 6.27 -11.94 -39.11
N TRP A 18 6.25 -13.14 -39.70
CA TRP A 18 5.36 -14.22 -39.29
C TRP A 18 5.73 -14.77 -37.89
N PHE A 19 7.02 -14.99 -37.62
CA PHE A 19 7.51 -15.41 -36.31
C PHE A 19 7.27 -14.34 -35.22
N LEU A 20 7.47 -13.06 -35.54
CA LEU A 20 7.17 -11.94 -34.64
C LEU A 20 5.68 -11.85 -34.32
N LYS A 21 4.81 -11.99 -35.34
CA LYS A 21 3.35 -11.97 -35.17
C LYS A 21 2.86 -13.12 -34.30
N LEU A 22 3.42 -14.34 -34.48
CA LEU A 22 3.06 -15.51 -33.69
C LEU A 22 3.49 -15.32 -32.22
N ARG A 23 4.74 -14.90 -31.96
CA ARG A 23 5.25 -14.70 -30.61
C ARG A 23 4.55 -13.56 -29.87
N LEU A 24 4.19 -12.48 -30.56
CA LEU A 24 3.47 -11.35 -29.97
C LEU A 24 2.10 -11.79 -29.43
N GLN A 25 1.38 -12.66 -30.15
CA GLN A 25 0.09 -13.21 -29.70
C GLN A 25 0.23 -14.06 -28.43
N PHE A 26 1.29 -14.87 -28.33
CA PHE A 26 1.56 -15.67 -27.12
C PHE A 26 1.93 -14.79 -25.91
N VAL A 27 2.72 -13.74 -26.12
CA VAL A 27 3.05 -12.77 -25.07
C VAL A 27 1.79 -12.03 -24.60
N LEU A 28 0.91 -11.63 -25.52
CA LEU A 28 -0.34 -10.94 -25.20
C LEU A 28 -1.32 -11.85 -24.42
N LEU A 29 -1.38 -13.14 -24.78
CA LEU A 29 -2.14 -14.16 -24.05
C LEU A 29 -1.62 -14.40 -22.63
N LEU A 30 -0.28 -14.46 -22.45
CA LEU A 30 0.33 -14.60 -21.12
C LEU A 30 0.08 -13.39 -20.23
N CYS A 31 0.09 -12.17 -20.79
CA CYS A 31 -0.23 -10.95 -20.06
C CYS A 31 -1.68 -10.92 -19.54
N LEU A 32 -2.64 -11.46 -20.30
CA LEU A 32 -4.05 -11.53 -19.89
C LEU A 32 -4.30 -12.57 -18.79
N ALA A 33 -3.50 -13.65 -18.73
CA ALA A 33 -3.64 -14.71 -17.73
C ALA A 33 -3.02 -14.35 -16.36
N SER A 34 -2.20 -13.30 -16.27
CA SER A 34 -1.49 -12.92 -15.04
C SER A 34 -2.34 -12.12 -14.02
N CYS A 35 -3.60 -11.84 -14.33
CA CYS A 35 -4.53 -11.22 -13.39
C CYS A 35 -5.03 -12.26 -12.38
N THR A 36 -4.21 -12.58 -11.38
CA THR A 36 -4.63 -13.39 -10.23
C THR A 36 -5.77 -12.68 -9.51
N VAL A 37 -6.94 -13.34 -9.43
CA VAL A 37 -8.08 -12.88 -8.65
C VAL A 37 -7.68 -12.90 -7.17
N HIS A 38 -7.37 -11.72 -6.63
CA HIS A 38 -7.14 -11.57 -5.20
C HIS A 38 -8.45 -11.89 -4.47
N ASN A 39 -8.39 -12.80 -3.49
CA ASN A 39 -9.53 -13.14 -2.64
C ASN A 39 -10.13 -11.85 -2.04
N HIS A 40 -11.33 -11.50 -2.46
CA HIS A 40 -12.05 -10.36 -1.92
C HIS A 40 -12.62 -10.74 -0.54
N ILE A 41 -11.94 -10.35 0.53
CA ILE A 41 -12.50 -10.45 1.88
C ILE A 41 -13.69 -9.48 1.95
N SER A 42 -14.91 -10.00 2.05
CA SER A 42 -16.10 -9.16 2.27
C SER A 42 -15.99 -8.46 3.61
N ARG A 43 -16.16 -7.14 3.61
CA ARG A 43 -16.10 -6.27 4.81
C ARG A 43 -17.43 -5.56 5.05
N GLU A 44 -18.50 -6.04 4.41
CA GLU A 44 -19.83 -5.45 4.50
C GLU A 44 -20.46 -5.63 5.88
N GLU A 45 -20.05 -6.67 6.60
CA GLU A 45 -20.52 -7.03 7.94
C GLU A 45 -19.80 -6.28 9.07
N TYR A 46 -18.83 -5.42 8.75
CA TYR A 46 -18.10 -4.66 9.78
C TYR A 46 -18.98 -3.58 10.42
N GLU A 47 -18.74 -3.37 11.71
CA GLU A 47 -19.45 -2.38 12.50
C GLU A 47 -19.13 -0.96 12.03
N SER A 48 -20.12 -0.08 12.17
CA SER A 48 -19.94 1.34 11.87
C SER A 48 -19.14 2.01 12.98
N ILE A 49 -18.13 2.80 12.60
CA ILE A 49 -17.35 3.56 13.58
C ILE A 49 -18.23 4.66 14.19
N PRO A 50 -18.44 4.68 15.52
CA PRO A 50 -19.23 5.72 16.20
C PRO A 50 -18.73 7.12 15.90
N LYS A 51 -19.63 8.12 15.90
CA LYS A 51 -19.28 9.51 15.51
C LYS A 51 -18.12 10.10 16.30
N ASP A 52 -18.12 9.82 17.59
CA ASP A 52 -17.08 10.14 18.55
C ASP A 52 -16.56 8.83 19.13
N PHE A 53 -15.58 8.26 18.46
CA PHE A 53 -14.95 7.01 18.87
C PHE A 53 -13.68 7.31 19.68
N SER A 54 -13.47 6.56 20.75
CA SER A 54 -12.23 6.59 21.52
C SER A 54 -11.88 5.16 21.93
N GLY A 55 -10.64 4.76 21.69
CA GLY A 55 -10.15 3.44 22.02
C GLY A 55 -8.68 3.48 22.40
N LYS A 56 -8.20 2.40 23.02
CA LYS A 56 -6.79 2.18 23.30
C LYS A 56 -6.38 0.82 22.77
N PHE A 57 -5.18 0.69 22.23
CA PHE A 57 -4.64 -0.58 21.76
C PHE A 57 -3.13 -0.62 21.91
N TYR A 58 -2.54 -1.81 21.93
CA TYR A 58 -1.09 -1.98 21.86
C TYR A 58 -0.68 -2.19 20.40
N ASP A 59 0.45 -1.58 20.02
CA ASP A 59 1.03 -1.83 18.71
C ASP A 59 1.55 -3.28 18.61
N GLN A 60 1.54 -3.83 17.41
CA GLN A 60 2.05 -5.17 17.13
C GLN A 60 3.51 -5.07 16.71
N LEU A 61 4.41 -5.68 17.48
CA LEU A 61 5.83 -5.76 17.18
C LEU A 61 6.14 -7.11 16.53
N ASP A 62 6.23 -7.14 15.21
CA ASP A 62 6.60 -8.34 14.48
C ASP A 62 8.13 -8.39 14.33
N THR A 63 8.74 -9.49 14.77
CA THR A 63 10.19 -9.70 14.64
C THR A 63 10.52 -10.22 13.25
N ILE A 64 11.26 -9.42 12.47
CA ILE A 64 11.85 -9.81 11.19
C ILE A 64 13.29 -10.20 11.46
N VAL A 65 13.59 -11.49 11.32
CA VAL A 65 14.96 -11.99 11.36
C VAL A 65 15.59 -11.69 9.99
N ALA A 66 16.56 -10.79 9.96
CA ALA A 66 17.37 -10.61 8.75
C ALA A 66 18.26 -11.84 8.57
N GLN A 67 18.20 -12.48 7.40
CA GLN A 67 18.93 -13.73 7.13
C GLN A 67 20.45 -13.56 7.00
N TYR A 68 20.96 -12.32 6.92
CA TYR A 68 22.36 -12.04 6.54
C TYR A 68 23.13 -11.19 7.54
N ASP A 69 22.44 -10.51 8.44
CA ASP A 69 23.04 -9.70 9.49
C ASP A 69 22.31 -10.12 10.76
N ASN A 70 23.03 -10.52 11.82
CA ASN A 70 22.42 -11.02 13.07
C ASN A 70 21.61 -9.92 13.82
N SER A 71 21.20 -8.86 13.13
CA SER A 71 20.32 -7.81 13.59
C SER A 71 18.86 -8.30 13.59
N ILE A 72 18.21 -8.08 14.73
CA ILE A 72 16.78 -8.30 14.89
C ILE A 72 16.08 -7.00 14.53
N HIS A 73 15.32 -6.99 13.43
CA HIS A 73 14.51 -5.84 13.05
C HIS A 73 13.07 -6.06 13.50
N THR A 74 12.47 -5.09 14.17
CA THR A 74 11.05 -5.12 14.52
C THR A 74 10.23 -4.24 13.58
N ARG A 75 9.18 -4.81 13.02
CA ARG A 75 8.17 -4.06 12.26
C ARG A 75 7.08 -3.60 13.24
N SER A 76 6.76 -2.32 13.17
CA SER A 76 5.72 -1.66 13.98
C SER A 76 4.85 -0.82 13.06
N PHE A 77 3.54 -0.89 13.24
CA PHE A 77 2.61 -0.05 12.48
C PHE A 77 2.85 1.43 12.78
N MET A 78 3.03 1.77 14.06
CA MET A 78 3.21 3.16 14.47
C MET A 78 4.55 3.74 14.05
N LYS A 79 5.60 2.92 14.01
CA LYS A 79 6.88 3.31 13.43
C LYS A 79 6.71 3.67 11.96
N GLY A 80 6.01 2.83 11.19
CA GLY A 80 5.72 3.07 9.77
C GLY A 80 4.84 4.31 9.54
N LEU A 81 3.84 4.54 10.39
CA LEU A 81 2.91 5.66 10.25
C LEU A 81 3.50 7.00 10.68
N SER A 82 4.30 7.03 11.75
CA SER A 82 4.77 8.26 12.39
C SER A 82 6.19 8.66 12.00
N ASN A 83 6.98 7.71 11.49
CA ASN A 83 8.42 7.86 11.27
C ASN A 83 9.19 8.27 12.55
N ILE A 84 8.68 7.89 13.73
CA ILE A 84 9.31 8.13 15.03
C ILE A 84 9.90 6.81 15.54
N ASP A 85 11.19 6.81 15.85
CA ASP A 85 11.93 5.61 16.25
C ASP A 85 11.83 5.28 17.75
N ASN A 86 11.51 6.25 18.60
CA ASN A 86 11.59 6.12 20.05
C ASN A 86 10.22 5.93 20.74
N ILE A 87 9.26 5.30 20.08
CA ILE A 87 7.92 5.05 20.63
C ILE A 87 8.01 4.10 21.83
N ASN A 88 7.31 4.40 22.92
CA ASN A 88 7.21 3.51 24.08
C ASN A 88 6.08 2.49 23.88
N TYR A 89 6.45 1.32 23.36
CA TYR A 89 5.51 0.22 23.08
C TYR A 89 4.95 -0.47 24.33
N SER A 90 5.48 -0.20 25.53
CA SER A 90 4.93 -0.73 26.78
C SER A 90 3.66 0.00 27.22
N LYS A 91 3.35 1.15 26.61
CA LYS A 91 2.13 1.92 26.88
C LYS A 91 1.14 1.81 25.72
N PRO A 92 -0.17 1.78 26.00
CA PRO A 92 -1.16 1.70 24.96
C PRO A 92 -1.28 3.02 24.22
N ILE A 93 -1.65 2.91 22.95
CA ILE A 93 -1.84 4.01 22.01
C ILE A 93 -3.31 4.34 22.01
N LYS A 94 -3.62 5.61 22.23
CA LYS A 94 -4.99 6.11 22.22
C LYS A 94 -5.35 6.54 20.80
N ILE A 95 -6.48 6.04 20.30
CA ILE A 95 -7.11 6.54 19.09
C ILE A 95 -8.38 7.29 19.45
N GLU A 96 -8.57 8.47 18.86
CA GLU A 96 -9.84 9.18 18.89
C GLU A 96 -10.25 9.54 17.46
N ILE A 97 -11.52 9.33 17.11
CA ILE A 97 -12.08 9.78 15.83
C ILE A 97 -13.25 10.70 16.16
N LYS A 98 -13.09 11.99 15.86
CA LYS A 98 -14.10 13.02 16.07
C LYS A 98 -14.46 13.62 14.72
N GLN A 99 -15.70 13.42 14.31
CA GLN A 99 -16.21 13.92 13.02
C GLN A 99 -15.35 13.46 11.81
N ASN A 100 -14.48 14.33 11.31
CA ASN A 100 -13.62 14.14 10.13
C ASN A 100 -12.12 14.10 10.50
N GLU A 101 -11.80 14.03 11.78
CA GLU A 101 -10.44 14.06 12.28
C GLU A 101 -10.16 12.82 13.11
N MET A 102 -9.00 12.21 12.88
CA MET A 102 -8.47 11.12 13.69
C MET A 102 -7.23 11.59 14.43
N TYR A 103 -7.14 11.24 15.70
CA TYR A 103 -6.03 11.52 16.59
C TYR A 103 -5.42 10.22 17.07
N LEU A 104 -4.09 10.11 17.00
CA LEU A 104 -3.34 9.03 17.63
C LEU A 104 -2.42 9.64 18.68
N SER A 105 -2.63 9.30 19.95
CA SER A 105 -1.84 9.78 21.07
C SER A 105 -1.01 8.65 21.66
N PHE A 106 0.28 8.88 21.85
CA PHE A 106 1.21 7.91 22.42
C PHE A 106 2.36 8.62 23.14
N GLU A 107 3.15 7.83 23.86
CA GLU A 107 4.31 8.30 24.61
C GLU A 107 5.59 7.77 23.97
N ASP A 108 6.67 8.55 24.02
CA ASP A 108 8.00 8.06 23.69
C ASP A 108 8.71 7.44 24.91
N THR A 109 9.90 6.88 24.68
CA THR A 109 10.72 6.28 25.74
C THR A 109 11.20 7.27 26.80
N ASN A 110 11.13 8.59 26.53
CA ASN A 110 11.51 9.66 27.44
C ASN A 110 10.29 10.30 28.15
N ALA A 111 9.13 9.63 28.11
CA ALA A 111 7.88 10.10 28.67
C ALA A 111 7.27 11.36 28.03
N LYS A 112 7.72 11.73 26.82
CA LYS A 112 7.13 12.81 26.04
C LYS A 112 5.89 12.32 25.30
N GLN A 113 4.80 13.08 25.40
CA GLN A 113 3.55 12.79 24.71
C GLN A 113 3.56 13.33 23.28
N PHE A 114 3.11 12.51 22.35
CA PHE A 114 2.93 12.84 20.94
C PHE A 114 1.46 12.67 20.56
N VAL A 115 0.98 13.56 19.70
CA VAL A 115 -0.36 13.47 19.11
C VAL A 115 -0.23 13.66 17.60
N LEU A 116 -0.57 12.62 16.84
CA LEU A 116 -0.69 12.70 15.39
C LEU A 116 -2.12 13.01 15.03
N LYS A 117 -2.32 14.00 14.16
CA LYS A 117 -3.62 14.43 13.66
C LYS A 117 -3.74 14.12 12.18
N PHE A 118 -4.80 13.42 11.81
CA PHE A 118 -5.11 13.08 10.42
C PHE A 118 -6.49 13.60 10.03
N TYR A 119 -6.56 14.24 8.86
CA TYR A 119 -7.81 14.67 8.26
C TYR A 119 -8.32 13.59 7.32
N GLY A 120 -9.59 13.22 7.46
CA GLY A 120 -10.18 12.13 6.70
C GLY A 120 -11.68 12.29 6.48
N LYS A 121 -12.27 11.24 5.92
CA LYS A 121 -13.71 11.15 5.66
C LYS A 121 -14.26 9.87 6.25
N ARG A 122 -15.43 9.98 6.89
CA ARG A 122 -16.18 8.83 7.37
C ARG A 122 -17.06 8.29 6.24
N HIS A 123 -17.02 6.98 6.08
CA HIS A 123 -17.93 6.18 5.26
C HIS A 123 -18.69 5.22 6.19
N LYS A 124 -19.69 4.50 5.65
CA LYS A 124 -20.63 3.67 6.44
C LYS A 124 -19.95 2.81 7.53
N ASN A 125 -18.88 2.09 7.18
CA ASN A 125 -18.17 1.15 8.05
C ASN A 125 -16.68 1.46 8.24
N LYS A 126 -16.22 2.65 7.80
CA LYS A 126 -14.79 2.98 7.83
C LYS A 126 -14.50 4.47 7.89
N PHE A 127 -13.32 4.81 8.38
CA PHE A 127 -12.75 6.16 8.29
C PHE A 127 -11.52 6.12 7.37
N VAL A 128 -11.42 7.04 6.42
CA VAL A 128 -10.35 7.04 5.40
C VAL A 128 -9.57 8.34 5.43
N PHE A 129 -8.25 8.24 5.46
CA PHE A 129 -7.34 9.39 5.36
C PHE A 129 -6.12 9.07 4.48
N TYR A 130 -5.40 10.11 4.08
CA TYR A 130 -4.23 10.04 3.20
C TYR A 130 -3.05 10.71 3.89
N THR A 131 -1.85 10.14 3.79
CA THR A 131 -0.64 10.69 4.44
C THR A 131 0.35 11.28 3.45
N ASN A 132 0.63 10.58 2.35
CA ASN A 132 1.60 11.02 1.34
C ASN A 132 0.98 11.07 -0.06
N TYR A 133 1.26 12.16 -0.77
CA TYR A 133 1.01 12.33 -2.19
C TYR A 133 2.31 12.82 -2.85
N GLU A 134 3.09 11.90 -3.39
CA GLU A 134 4.34 12.23 -4.08
C GLU A 134 4.12 12.12 -5.58
N THR A 135 4.45 13.19 -6.30
CA THR A 135 4.48 13.17 -7.77
C THR A 135 5.91 13.47 -8.19
N VAL A 136 6.58 12.49 -8.79
CA VAL A 136 7.90 12.66 -9.39
C VAL A 136 7.72 12.81 -10.88
N SER A 137 8.11 13.98 -11.42
CA SER A 137 8.17 14.23 -12.85
C SER A 137 9.62 14.40 -13.29
N PHE A 138 10.13 13.45 -14.06
CA PHE A 138 11.41 13.55 -14.77
C PHE A 138 11.07 13.76 -16.27
N PRO A 139 11.78 14.64 -17.00
CA PRO A 139 11.27 15.38 -18.16
C PRO A 139 10.46 14.54 -19.14
N ILE A 140 9.17 14.87 -19.33
CA ILE A 140 8.09 14.34 -20.23
C ILE A 140 7.91 12.79 -20.30
N LEU A 141 8.94 12.03 -20.03
CA LEU A 141 9.06 10.59 -20.28
C LEU A 141 8.71 9.76 -19.04
N PHE A 142 8.75 10.35 -17.84
CA PHE A 142 8.50 9.64 -16.59
C PHE A 142 7.67 10.47 -15.61
N ILE A 143 6.44 10.03 -15.36
CA ILE A 143 5.58 10.55 -14.30
C ILE A 143 5.25 9.38 -13.37
N SER A 144 5.62 9.49 -12.10
CA SER A 144 5.22 8.54 -11.05
C SER A 144 4.45 9.27 -9.97
N LYS A 145 3.35 8.67 -9.54
CA LYS A 145 2.48 9.15 -8.48
C LYS A 145 2.35 8.06 -7.42
N ASN A 146 2.76 8.37 -6.20
CA ASN A 146 2.58 7.50 -5.04
C ASN A 146 1.53 8.10 -4.12
N VAL A 147 0.52 7.30 -3.80
CA VAL A 147 -0.53 7.66 -2.84
C VAL A 147 -0.61 6.61 -1.76
N ASN A 148 -0.41 7.04 -0.51
CA ASN A 148 -0.63 6.20 0.67
C ASN A 148 -2.00 6.52 1.27
N LYS A 149 -2.90 5.54 1.27
CA LYS A 149 -4.26 5.62 1.77
C LYS A 149 -4.44 4.66 2.93
N TYR A 150 -4.94 5.19 4.04
CA TYR A 150 -5.28 4.43 5.23
C TYR A 150 -6.79 4.35 5.39
N SER A 151 -7.30 3.14 5.61
CA SER A 151 -8.70 2.90 5.96
C SER A 151 -8.79 2.23 7.33
N VAL A 152 -9.46 2.89 8.27
CA VAL A 152 -9.73 2.36 9.60
C VAL A 152 -11.10 1.69 9.59
N PHE A 153 -11.17 0.47 10.10
CA PHE A 153 -12.39 -0.33 10.23
C PHE A 153 -12.57 -0.82 11.66
N MET A 154 -13.81 -1.15 12.03
CA MET A 154 -14.13 -1.90 13.25
C MET A 154 -14.71 -3.26 12.86
N PRO A 155 -13.89 -4.33 12.79
CA PRO A 155 -14.41 -5.67 12.54
C PRO A 155 -15.43 -6.11 13.58
N THR A 156 -15.21 -5.70 14.83
CA THR A 156 -16.11 -5.90 15.98
C THR A 156 -16.01 -4.68 16.89
N GLU A 157 -16.89 -4.55 17.90
CA GLU A 157 -16.84 -3.46 18.88
C GLU A 157 -15.53 -3.42 19.70
N LYS A 158 -14.83 -4.56 19.79
CA LYS A 158 -13.60 -4.72 20.58
C LYS A 158 -12.33 -4.75 19.74
N GLU A 159 -12.43 -4.51 18.44
CA GLU A 159 -11.29 -4.61 17.53
C GLU A 159 -11.26 -3.41 16.59
N ILE A 160 -10.06 -2.97 16.28
CA ILE A 160 -9.80 -1.93 15.29
C ILE A 160 -8.81 -2.45 14.27
N MET A 161 -9.06 -2.16 12.99
CA MET A 161 -8.21 -2.60 11.90
C MET A 161 -7.80 -1.41 11.04
N PHE A 162 -6.50 -1.29 10.80
CA PHE A 162 -5.91 -0.31 9.90
C PHE A 162 -5.47 -1.04 8.63
N GLU A 163 -6.14 -0.74 7.53
CA GLU A 163 -5.71 -1.10 6.19
C GLU A 163 -4.82 0.03 5.66
N ASP A 164 -3.56 -0.29 5.39
CA ASP A 164 -2.68 0.54 4.57
C ASP A 164 -2.74 0.05 3.12
N SER A 165 -2.94 0.98 2.20
CA SER A 165 -2.91 0.72 0.78
C SER A 165 -2.07 1.79 0.10
N SER A 166 -1.02 1.35 -0.59
CA SER A 166 -0.17 2.21 -1.38
C SER A 166 -0.40 1.89 -2.85
N THR A 167 -0.74 2.90 -3.63
CA THR A 167 -0.85 2.79 -5.09
C THR A 167 0.23 3.65 -5.71
N ASN A 168 1.13 3.00 -6.45
CA ASN A 168 2.09 3.64 -7.32
C ASN A 168 1.59 3.53 -8.75
N GLU A 169 1.34 4.67 -9.38
CA GLU A 169 1.02 4.77 -10.79
C GLU A 169 2.20 5.42 -11.50
N GLY A 170 2.85 4.67 -12.40
CA GLY A 170 3.94 5.15 -13.23
C GLY A 170 3.56 5.13 -14.71
N MET A 171 3.92 6.18 -15.45
CA MET A 171 3.81 6.24 -16.90
C MET A 171 5.21 6.41 -17.50
N PHE A 172 5.62 5.47 -18.36
CA PHE A 172 6.83 5.58 -19.18
C PHE A 172 6.48 5.54 -20.66
N LEU A 173 6.71 6.65 -21.36
CA LEU A 173 6.49 6.86 -22.80
C LEU A 173 5.04 6.64 -23.31
N PHE A 174 4.45 5.45 -23.16
CA PHE A 174 3.02 5.11 -23.37
C PHE A 174 2.59 3.85 -22.58
N PHE A 175 3.48 3.30 -21.75
CA PHE A 175 3.22 2.10 -20.97
C PHE A 175 2.96 2.50 -19.53
N GLY A 176 1.77 2.13 -19.03
CA GLY A 176 1.44 2.22 -17.62
C GLY A 176 2.09 1.05 -16.89
N ALA A 177 2.92 1.34 -15.89
CA ALA A 177 3.43 0.37 -14.95
C ALA A 177 2.98 0.84 -13.55
N GLY A 178 2.14 0.04 -12.91
CA GLY A 178 1.59 0.36 -11.60
C GLY A 178 1.83 -0.79 -10.62
N GLY A 179 2.18 -0.43 -9.40
CA GLY A 179 2.25 -1.36 -8.28
C GLY A 179 1.20 -0.98 -7.27
N SER A 180 0.49 -1.97 -6.72
CA SER A 180 -0.32 -1.77 -5.53
C SER A 180 0.18 -2.65 -4.41
N TYR A 181 0.30 -2.04 -3.24
CA TYR A 181 0.57 -2.74 -2.00
C TYR A 181 -0.62 -2.55 -1.08
N LYS A 182 -0.97 -3.61 -0.36
CA LYS A 182 -2.02 -3.59 0.64
C LYS A 182 -1.59 -4.40 1.84
N SER A 183 -1.76 -3.83 3.03
CA SER A 183 -1.53 -4.53 4.30
C SER A 183 -2.61 -4.19 5.30
N ASP A 184 -3.05 -5.18 6.07
CA ASP A 184 -4.05 -5.01 7.12
C ASP A 184 -3.36 -5.25 8.47
N ASN A 185 -3.50 -4.31 9.41
CA ASN A 185 -3.02 -4.42 10.78
C ASN A 185 -4.23 -4.43 11.71
N LYS A 186 -4.45 -5.52 12.46
CA LYS A 186 -5.62 -5.70 13.32
C LYS A 186 -5.20 -5.66 14.78
N PHE A 187 -5.87 -4.83 15.57
CA PHE A 187 -5.59 -4.60 16.98
C PHE A 187 -6.82 -4.89 17.83
N LYS A 188 -6.58 -5.43 19.02
CA LYS A 188 -7.61 -5.58 20.06
C LYS A 188 -7.68 -4.28 20.87
N LEU A 189 -8.89 -3.77 21.04
CA LEU A 189 -9.15 -2.63 21.91
C LEU A 189 -9.10 -3.08 23.36
N ILE A 190 -8.50 -2.25 24.19
CA ILE A 190 -8.47 -2.43 25.64
C ILE A 190 -9.82 -1.94 26.16
N GLU A 191 -10.54 -2.81 26.86
CA GLU A 191 -11.77 -2.44 27.55
C GLU A 191 -11.43 -1.36 28.59
N ASN A 192 -12.19 -0.27 28.62
CA ASN A 192 -12.04 0.72 29.68
C ASN A 192 -12.48 0.05 30.99
N GLU A 193 -11.54 -0.20 31.89
CA GLU A 193 -11.83 -0.43 33.32
C GLU A 193 -12.59 0.75 33.92
#